data_AF-A0A7J2X305-F1
#
_entry.id   AF-A0A7J2X305-F1
#
_cell.length_a   1.000
_cell.length_b   1.000
_cell.length_c   1.000
_cell.angle_alpha   90.00
_cell.angle_beta   90.00
_cell.angle_gamma   90.00
#
_symmetry.space_group_name_H-M   'P 1'
#
loop_
_entity.id
_entity.type
_entity.pdbx_description
1 polymer ?
#
loop_
_entity_poly.entity_id
_entity_poly.type
_entity_poly.pdbx_seq_one_letter_code
_entity_poly.pdbx_strand_id
1 'polypeptide(L)' 'MKVVCPYCGRSFEVKCSTGRRGRPPINIDINRVKRLLKQYNNNKSVVAKILGISRPTLYKILREYNLE' A
#
# COMPACT_ATOMS: atom_id res chain seq x y z
N MET A 1 -6.72 -20.68 -18.32
CA MET A 1 -7.66 -21.81 -18.10
C MET A 1 -8.85 -21.60 -19.02
N LYS A 2 -9.26 -22.61 -19.79
CA LYS A 2 -10.50 -22.53 -20.58
C LYS A 2 -11.67 -22.89 -19.67
N VAL A 3 -12.56 -21.94 -19.45
CA VAL A 3 -13.78 -22.15 -18.65
C VAL A 3 -14.94 -22.29 -19.63
N VAL A 4 -15.75 -23.33 -19.45
CA VAL A 4 -16.92 -23.60 -20.30
C VAL A 4 -18.18 -23.24 -19.52
N CYS A 5 -19.09 -22.49 -20.14
CA CYS A 5 -20.38 -22.20 -19.54
C CYS A 5 -21.25 -23.47 -19.55
N PRO A 6 -21.80 -23.92 -18.40
CA PRO A 6 -22.57 -25.16 -18.32
C PRO A 6 -23.94 -25.09 -19.03
N TYR A 7 -24.44 -23.88 -19.33
CA TYR A 7 -25.76 -23.69 -19.95
C TYR A 7 -25.72 -23.49 -21.46
N CYS A 8 -24.68 -22.84 -21.99
CA CYS A 8 -24.61 -22.48 -23.41
C CYS A 8 -23.40 -23.05 -24.15
N GLY A 9 -22.52 -23.79 -23.46
CA GLY A 9 -21.36 -24.47 -24.06
C GLY A 9 -20.25 -23.56 -24.60
N ARG A 10 -20.41 -22.23 -24.52
CA ARG A 10 -19.38 -21.28 -24.94
C ARG A 10 -18.14 -21.41 -24.04
N SER A 11 -16.98 -21.47 -24.68
CA SER A 11 -15.69 -21.50 -24.00
C SER A 11 -15.08 -20.10 -23.96
N PHE A 12 -14.50 -19.77 -22.80
CA PHE A 12 -13.84 -18.49 -22.57
C PHE A 12 -12.41 -18.76 -22.09
N GLU A 13 -11.44 -18.03 -22.65
CA GLU A 13 -10.08 -18.03 -22.15
C GLU A 13 -9.96 -17.11 -20.95
N VAL A 14 -9.91 -17.69 -19.76
CA VAL A 14 -9.71 -16.94 -18.52
C VAL A 14 -8.22 -16.91 -18.21
N LYS A 15 -7.67 -15.70 -18.18
CA LYS A 15 -6.37 -15.43 -17.54
C LYS A 15 -6.62 -15.30 -16.04
N CYS A 16 -6.27 -16.33 -15.27
CA CYS A 16 -6.19 -16.18 -13.81
C CYS A 16 -5.04 -15.22 -13.53
N SER A 17 -5.33 -13.95 -13.26
CA SER A 17 -4.32 -13.01 -12.78
C SER A 17 -3.80 -13.54 -11.44
N THR A 18 -2.55 -14.02 -11.41
CA THR A 18 -1.87 -14.50 -10.19
C THR A 18 -1.52 -13.38 -9.22
N GLY A 19 -1.79 -12.13 -9.58
CA GLY A 19 -1.58 -10.97 -8.73
C GLY A 19 -2.60 -10.86 -7.58
N ARG A 20 -2.19 -10.20 -6.50
CA ARG A 20 -3.11 -9.80 -5.43
C ARG A 20 -4.19 -8.91 -6.03
N ARG A 21 -5.47 -9.26 -5.83
CA ARG A 21 -6.58 -8.34 -6.08
C ARG A 21 -6.49 -7.21 -5.05
N GLY A 22 -6.54 -5.95 -5.48
CA GLY A 22 -6.62 -4.81 -4.56
C GLY A 22 -5.73 -3.62 -4.92
N ARG A 23 -5.66 -2.66 -3.99
CA ARG A 23 -4.87 -1.43 -4.11
C ARG A 23 -3.37 -1.77 -4.15
N PRO A 24 -2.58 -1.18 -5.05
CA PRO A 24 -1.13 -1.34 -5.02
C PRO A 24 -0.55 -0.85 -3.68
N PRO A 25 0.57 -1.43 -3.22
CA PRO A 25 1.23 -0.96 -2.01
C PRO A 25 1.65 0.50 -2.17
N ILE A 26 1.52 1.25 -1.08
CA ILE A 26 2.01 2.63 -1.03
C ILE A 26 3.53 2.55 -1.00
N ASN A 27 4.21 3.14 -1.98
CA ASN A 27 5.67 3.29 -1.96
C ASN A 27 6.00 4.58 -1.20
N ILE A 28 6.69 4.49 -0.06
CA ILE A 28 7.09 5.65 0.75
C ILE A 28 8.61 5.67 0.89
N ASP A 29 9.22 6.81 0.58
CA ASP A 29 10.65 7.05 0.81
C ASP A 29 10.97 7.27 2.29
N ILE A 30 11.69 6.32 2.90
CA ILE A 30 12.06 6.34 4.33
C ILE A 30 12.94 7.57 4.67
N ASN A 31 13.83 7.95 3.77
CA ASN A 31 14.71 9.12 3.95
C ASN A 31 13.91 10.41 4.07
N ARG A 32 12.82 10.52 3.30
CA ARG A 32 11.89 11.65 3.36
C ARG A 32 11.17 11.69 4.70
N VAL A 33 10.71 10.54 5.20
CA VAL A 33 10.07 10.43 6.52
C VAL A 33 11.02 10.90 7.64
N LYS A 34 12.28 10.43 7.63
CA LYS A 34 13.30 10.83 8.63
C LYS A 34 13.58 12.33 8.63
N ARG A 35 13.70 12.96 7.45
CA ARG A 35 13.90 14.41 7.33
C ARG A 35 12.71 15.19 7.89
N LEU A 36 11.49 14.78 7.56
CA LEU A 36 10.28 15.43 8.06
C LEU A 36 10.13 15.28 9.58
N LEU A 37 10.44 14.11 10.14
CA LEU A 37 10.42 13.92 11.59
C LEU A 37 11.39 14.86 12.30
N LYS A 38 12.62 15.01 11.79
CA LYS A 38 13.59 15.97 12.34
C LYS A 38 13.12 17.41 12.20
N GLN A 39 12.60 17.80 11.03
CA GLN A 39 12.16 19.16 10.75
C GLN A 39 10.98 19.61 11.63
N TYR A 40 10.04 18.71 11.92
CA TYR A 40 8.84 19.00 12.70
C TYR A 40 8.94 18.51 14.15
N ASN A 41 10.15 18.35 14.69
CA ASN A 41 10.42 17.94 16.08
C ASN A 41 9.58 16.72 16.51
N ASN A 42 9.60 15.66 15.70
CA ASN A 42 8.85 14.42 15.89
C ASN A 42 7.32 14.55 15.94
N ASN A 43 6.74 15.62 15.40
CA ASN A 43 5.27 15.76 15.29
C ASN A 43 4.68 14.83 14.22
N LYS A 44 4.40 13.58 14.63
CA LYS A 44 3.85 12.50 13.79
C LYS A 44 2.53 12.89 13.09
N SER A 45 1.74 13.77 13.70
CA SER A 45 0.46 14.24 13.14
C SER A 45 0.65 15.09 11.89
N VAL A 46 1.63 16.02 11.95
CA VAL A 46 1.95 16.93 10.85
C VAL A 46 2.63 16.17 9.72
N VAL A 47 3.58 15.30 10.06
CA VAL A 47 4.28 14.46 9.09
C VAL A 47 3.31 13.56 8.29
N ALA A 48 2.32 12.96 8.94
CA ALA A 48 1.29 12.16 8.25
C ALA A 48 0.49 12.99 7.23
N LYS A 49 0.08 14.21 7.61
CA LYS A 49 -0.65 15.14 6.73
C LYS A 49 0.19 15.53 5.51
N ILE A 50 1.47 15.84 5.71
CA ILE A 50 2.39 16.24 4.62
C ILE A 50 2.64 15.08 3.65
N LEU A 51 2.74 13.86 4.16
CA LEU A 51 2.92 12.66 3.34
C LEU A 51 1.62 12.17 2.69
N GLY A 52 0.46 12.74 3.05
CA GLY A 52 -0.84 12.32 2.51
C GLY A 52 -1.27 10.92 2.95
N ILE A 53 -0.77 10.45 4.10
CA ILE A 53 -1.08 9.12 4.63
C ILE A 53 -1.87 9.23 5.95
N SER A 54 -2.61 8.17 6.25
CA SER A 54 -3.29 8.08 7.55
C SER A 54 -2.26 7.91 8.68
N ARG A 55 -2.59 8.43 9.87
CA ARG A 55 -1.72 8.26 11.06
C ARG A 55 -1.44 6.78 11.39
N PRO A 56 -2.41 5.85 11.33
CA PRO A 56 -2.14 4.42 11.51
C PRO A 56 -1.09 3.89 10.53
N THR A 57 -1.13 4.32 9.27
CA THR A 57 -0.14 3.92 8.27
C THR A 57 1.25 4.42 8.64
N LEU A 58 1.37 5.67 9.08
CA LEU A 58 2.65 6.22 9.55
C LEU A 58 3.20 5.41 10.74
N TYR A 59 2.37 5.07 11.74
CA TYR A 59 2.83 4.28 12.88
C TYR A 59 3.31 2.88 12.49
N LYS A 60 2.64 2.20 11.54
CA LYS A 60 3.10 0.91 11.02
C LYS A 60 4.49 1.02 10.39
N ILE A 61 4.70 2.03 9.55
CA ILE A 61 5.98 2.32 8.92
C ILE A 61 7.06 2.59 9.99
N LEU A 62 6.76 3.41 11.00
CA LEU A 62 7.75 3.71 12.05
C LEU A 62 8.18 2.45 12.82
N ARG A 63 7.26 1.54 13.12
CA ARG A 63 7.57 0.25 13.77
C ARG A 63 8.38 -0.66 12.86
N GLU A 64 8.00 -0.79 11.59
CA GLU A 64 8.72 -1.62 10.61
C GLU A 64 10.17 -1.19 10.42
N TYR A 65 10.45 0.11 10.52
CA TYR A 65 11.80 0.67 10.33
C TYR A 65 12.54 1.03 11.63
N ASN A 66 11.99 0.68 12.80
CA ASN A 66 12.57 1.00 14.12
C ASN A 66 12.91 2.49 14.31
N LEU A 67 11.95 3.37 13.96
CA LEU A 67 12.07 4.83 14.03
C LEU A 67 11.22 5.45 15.16
N GLU A 68 10.93 4.68 16.21
CA GLU A 68 10.15 5.14 17.36
C GLU A 68 10.95 6.01 18.33
#